data_AF-A0A925VNV2-F1
#
_entry.id   AF-A0A925VNV2-F1
#
_cell.length_a   1.000
_cell.length_b   1.000
_cell.length_c   1.000
_cell.angle_alpha   90.00
_cell.angle_beta   90.00
_cell.angle_gamma   90.00
#
_symmetry.space_group_name_H-M   'P 1'
#
loop_
_entity.id
_entity.type
_entity.pdbx_description
1 polymer ?
#
loop_
_entity_poly.entity_id
_entity_poly.type
_entity_poly.pdbx_seq_one_letter_code
_entity_poly.pdbx_strand_id
1 'polypeptide(L)'
;MDDGMLERTSPERVCAELCLALAEPHPAYLLERADQSGVTPHIFPALHWTPPQHVRWQRAQLALALDVALAKPSLALGLLTYELDEPEREALRQRYRLPGDPARLLREVGSLKALRAALGDPALPNSRLDSLLAPYRVEAITVVQIAEQENDVLAGAISRYLNVLRPLAPLLNGRDLLGLGVRPGPQVGALLAQLRAAQADGVVTTRDEALELARKHMA
;
A
#
# COMPACT_ATOMS: atom_id res chain seq x y z
N MET A 1 -19.90 8.30 30.66
CA MET A 1 -20.47 8.66 29.34
C MET A 1 -21.56 7.64 29.05
N ASP A 2 -22.68 8.05 28.48
CA ASP A 2 -23.84 7.18 28.23
C ASP A 2 -23.48 6.08 27.20
N ASP A 3 -23.16 4.87 27.68
CA ASP A 3 -22.88 3.67 26.87
C ASP A 3 -23.98 3.38 25.84
N GLY A 4 -25.23 3.74 26.15
CA GLY A 4 -26.38 3.48 25.27
C GLY A 4 -26.54 4.43 24.08
N MET A 5 -25.76 5.51 23.96
CA MET A 5 -25.94 6.48 22.87
C MET A 5 -25.25 6.05 21.57
N LEU A 6 -24.10 5.40 21.67
CA LEU A 6 -23.37 4.83 20.53
C LEU A 6 -24.07 3.59 19.96
N GLU A 7 -24.65 2.75 20.82
CA GLU A 7 -25.42 1.57 20.38
C GLU A 7 -26.69 1.94 19.61
N ARG A 8 -27.21 3.16 19.83
CA ARG A 8 -28.38 3.72 19.13
C ARG A 8 -28.01 4.50 17.87
N THR A 9 -26.72 4.67 17.61
CA THR A 9 -26.21 5.41 16.45
C THR A 9 -26.00 4.45 15.29
N SER A 10 -26.46 4.81 14.10
CA SER A 10 -26.32 3.93 12.94
C SER A 10 -24.84 3.78 12.53
N PRO A 11 -24.43 2.62 12.00
CA PRO A 11 -23.05 2.41 11.52
C PRO A 11 -22.58 3.50 10.55
N GLU A 12 -23.47 4.04 9.72
CA GLU A 12 -23.16 5.12 8.77
C GLU A 12 -22.75 6.40 9.49
N ARG A 13 -23.46 6.75 10.57
CA ARG A 13 -23.12 7.94 11.38
C ARG A 13 -21.80 7.75 12.11
N VAL A 14 -21.56 6.57 12.70
CA VAL A 14 -20.27 6.25 13.32
C VAL A 14 -19.12 6.33 12.30
N CYS A 15 -19.33 5.81 11.09
CA CYS A 15 -18.34 5.90 10.01
C CYS A 15 -18.06 7.35 9.61
N ALA A 16 -19.10 8.20 9.51
CA ALA A 16 -18.93 9.61 9.18
C ALA A 16 -18.12 10.35 10.24
N GLU A 17 -18.42 10.15 11.52
CA GLU A 17 -17.65 10.71 12.63
C GLU A 17 -16.20 10.20 12.66
N LEU A 18 -15.98 8.91 12.36
CA LEU A 18 -14.64 8.37 12.23
C LEU A 18 -13.86 9.03 11.09
N CYS A 19 -14.50 9.25 9.93
CA CYS A 19 -13.88 9.97 8.83
C CYS A 19 -13.51 11.42 9.21
N LEU A 20 -14.37 12.11 9.96
CA LEU A 20 -14.07 13.44 10.49
C LEU A 20 -12.89 13.39 11.46
N ALA A 21 -12.92 12.47 12.43
CA ALA A 21 -11.84 12.30 13.40
C ALA A 21 -10.49 11.99 12.73
N LEU A 22 -10.48 11.19 11.65
CA LEU A 22 -9.28 10.87 10.87
C LEU A 22 -8.78 12.04 10.01
N ALA A 23 -9.62 13.04 9.74
CA ALA A 23 -9.27 14.24 8.97
C ALA A 23 -8.80 15.42 9.87
N GLU A 24 -8.93 15.29 11.19
CA GLU A 24 -8.46 16.30 12.15
C GLU A 24 -6.92 16.42 12.15
N PRO A 25 -6.34 17.53 12.63
CA PRO A 25 -4.88 17.71 12.69
C PRO A 25 -4.14 16.69 13.57
N HIS A 26 -4.80 16.17 14.62
CA HIS A 26 -4.23 15.23 15.58
C HIS A 26 -5.12 13.99 15.78
N PRO A 27 -5.28 13.14 14.74
CA PRO A 27 -6.23 12.03 14.78
C PRO A 27 -5.84 10.96 15.80
N ALA A 28 -4.53 10.78 16.05
CA ALA A 28 -4.02 9.87 17.09
C ALA A 28 -4.58 10.17 18.48
N TYR A 29 -4.58 11.46 18.85
CA TYR A 29 -5.05 11.89 20.16
C TYR A 29 -6.53 11.57 20.37
N LEU A 30 -7.35 11.81 19.35
CA LEU A 30 -8.79 11.51 19.39
C LEU A 30 -9.04 10.00 19.53
N LEU A 31 -8.29 9.18 18.79
CA LEU A 31 -8.40 7.73 18.84
C LEU A 31 -7.94 7.15 20.18
N GLU A 32 -6.84 7.67 20.73
CA GLU A 32 -6.36 7.32 22.08
C GLU A 32 -7.41 7.65 23.14
N ARG A 33 -8.00 8.85 23.09
CA ARG A 33 -9.07 9.26 24.02
C ARG A 33 -10.30 8.39 23.89
N ALA A 34 -10.69 8.03 22.66
CA ALA A 34 -11.81 7.14 22.41
C ALA A 34 -11.57 5.76 23.03
N ASP A 35 -10.35 5.23 22.93
CA ASP A 35 -9.98 3.94 23.50
C ASP A 35 -9.98 3.96 25.04
N GLN A 36 -9.36 4.99 25.64
CA GLN A 36 -9.36 5.20 27.09
C GLN A 36 -10.77 5.37 27.68
N SER A 37 -11.71 5.85 26.87
CA SER A 37 -13.11 6.04 27.25
C SER A 37 -13.97 4.80 27.00
N GLY A 38 -13.39 3.71 26.48
CA GLY A 38 -14.10 2.48 26.16
C GLY A 38 -14.93 2.54 24.88
N VAL A 39 -14.78 3.57 24.04
CA VAL A 39 -15.61 3.80 22.84
C VAL A 39 -15.15 2.96 21.65
N THR A 40 -13.85 2.67 21.52
CA THR A 40 -13.28 1.96 20.37
C THR A 40 -13.88 0.57 20.11
N PRO A 41 -14.20 -0.28 21.12
CA PRO A 41 -14.83 -1.58 20.86
C PRO A 41 -16.26 -1.45 20.30
N HIS A 42 -16.97 -0.35 20.61
CA HIS A 42 -18.29 -0.07 20.03
C HIS A 42 -18.21 0.38 18.57
N ILE A 43 -17.10 1.05 18.19
CA ILE A 43 -16.78 1.33 16.79
C ILE A 43 -16.48 0.00 16.09
N PHE A 44 -15.45 -0.71 16.53
CA PHE A 44 -15.15 -2.03 15.99
C PHE A 44 -14.45 -2.88 17.07
N PRO A 45 -14.93 -4.10 17.39
CA PRO A 45 -14.43 -4.84 18.55
C PRO A 45 -12.93 -5.12 18.54
N ALA A 46 -12.34 -5.35 17.37
CA ALA A 46 -10.90 -5.61 17.20
C ALA A 46 -10.05 -4.34 17.11
N LEU A 47 -10.68 -3.16 17.19
CA LEU A 47 -9.97 -1.89 17.18
C LEU A 47 -9.56 -1.54 18.61
N HIS A 48 -8.24 -1.55 18.85
CA HIS A 48 -7.65 -1.24 20.14
C HIS A 48 -6.49 -0.27 19.96
N TRP A 49 -6.42 0.78 20.77
CA TRP A 49 -5.28 1.68 20.76
C TRP A 49 -4.13 1.12 21.60
N THR A 50 -3.18 0.47 20.93
CA THR A 50 -2.03 -0.17 21.59
C THR A 50 -0.77 0.70 21.55
N PRO A 51 0.22 0.52 22.46
CA PRO A 51 1.48 1.26 22.38
C PRO A 51 2.18 1.15 21.01
N PRO A 52 2.23 -0.03 20.33
CA PRO A 52 2.71 -0.12 18.96
C PRO A 52 1.94 0.74 17.95
N GLN A 53 0.61 0.84 18.07
CA GLN A 53 -0.18 1.74 17.21
C GLN A 53 0.17 3.21 17.46
N HIS A 54 0.36 3.61 18.71
CA HIS A 54 0.77 4.96 19.05
C HIS A 54 2.12 5.32 18.39
N VAL A 55 3.11 4.43 18.47
CA VAL A 55 4.43 4.63 17.83
C VAL A 55 4.30 4.74 16.31
N ARG A 56 3.55 3.85 15.66
CA ARG A 56 3.33 3.92 14.20
C ARG A 56 2.64 5.21 13.80
N TRP A 57 1.67 5.67 14.58
CA TRP A 57 0.95 6.89 14.26
C TRP A 57 1.80 8.15 14.45
N GLN A 58 2.67 8.17 15.48
CA GLN A 58 3.63 9.24 15.64
C GLN A 58 4.59 9.32 14.44
N ARG A 59 5.05 8.17 13.93
CA ARG A 59 5.86 8.09 12.70
C ARG A 59 5.09 8.52 11.47
N ALA A 60 3.83 8.09 11.34
CA ALA A 60 2.95 8.51 10.27
C ALA A 60 2.81 10.04 10.24
N GLN A 61 2.58 10.67 11.40
CA GLN A 61 2.48 12.13 11.49
C GLN A 61 3.77 12.84 11.04
N LEU A 62 4.94 12.32 11.41
CA LEU A 62 6.21 12.87 10.93
C LEU A 62 6.34 12.73 9.40
N ALA A 63 5.98 11.58 8.83
CA ALA A 63 6.00 11.38 7.38
C ALA A 63 4.99 12.30 6.65
N LEU A 64 3.78 12.45 7.18
CA LEU A 64 2.74 13.33 6.66
C LEU A 64 3.14 14.82 6.74
N ALA A 65 3.88 15.20 7.78
CA ALA A 65 4.39 16.56 7.92
C ALA A 65 5.47 16.91 6.88
N LEU A 66 6.21 15.90 6.39
CA LEU A 66 7.20 16.05 5.34
C LEU A 66 6.59 16.02 3.94
N ASP A 67 5.47 15.32 3.76
CA ASP A 67 4.74 15.26 2.49
C ASP A 67 3.22 15.35 2.71
N VAL A 68 2.68 16.55 2.49
CA VAL A 68 1.24 16.84 2.59
C VAL A 68 0.40 16.05 1.59
N ALA A 69 0.98 15.55 0.49
CA ALA A 69 0.26 14.70 -0.46
C ALA A 69 -0.19 13.37 0.17
N LEU A 70 0.44 12.98 1.29
CA LEU A 70 0.09 11.80 2.07
C LEU A 70 -1.08 12.03 3.03
N ALA A 71 -1.47 13.29 3.31
CA ALA A 71 -2.52 13.66 4.27
C ALA A 71 -3.94 13.34 3.77
N LYS A 72 -4.17 12.07 3.43
CA LYS A 72 -5.44 11.54 2.93
C LYS A 72 -6.13 10.75 4.06
N PRO A 73 -7.44 10.96 4.31
CA PRO A 73 -8.18 10.19 5.31
C PRO A 73 -8.11 8.66 5.08
N SER A 74 -7.96 8.23 3.82
CA SER A 74 -7.79 6.82 3.47
C SER A 74 -6.48 6.24 4.03
N LEU A 75 -5.38 6.99 4.01
CA LEU A 75 -4.10 6.54 4.57
C LEU A 75 -4.22 6.36 6.09
N ALA A 76 -4.86 7.32 6.77
CA ALA A 76 -5.15 7.24 8.20
C ALA A 76 -6.01 5.99 8.52
N LEU A 77 -7.06 5.72 7.73
CA LEU A 77 -7.85 4.49 7.87
C LEU A 77 -7.00 3.22 7.68
N GLY A 78 -6.11 3.21 6.69
CA GLY A 78 -5.21 2.08 6.44
C GLY A 78 -4.27 1.80 7.61
N LEU A 79 -3.73 2.85 8.24
CA LEU A 79 -2.89 2.73 9.44
C LEU A 79 -3.69 2.25 10.65
N LEU A 80 -4.89 2.81 10.84
CA LEU A 80 -5.78 2.47 11.96
C LEU A 80 -6.13 0.98 11.95
N THR A 81 -6.36 0.45 10.76
CA THR A 81 -6.80 -0.94 10.55
C THR A 81 -5.65 -1.88 10.20
N TYR A 82 -4.40 -1.42 10.27
CA TYR A 82 -3.24 -2.21 9.87
C TYR A 82 -3.09 -3.48 10.71
N GLU A 83 -3.41 -3.41 12.02
CA GLU A 83 -3.30 -4.55 12.93
C GLU A 83 -4.32 -5.64 12.66
N LEU A 84 -5.48 -5.29 12.10
CA LEU A 84 -6.55 -6.25 11.83
C LEU A 84 -6.04 -7.39 10.94
N ASP A 85 -6.61 -8.57 11.09
CA ASP A 85 -6.45 -9.67 10.17
C ASP A 85 -7.45 -9.57 8.98
N GLU A 86 -7.45 -10.55 8.07
CA GLU A 86 -8.33 -10.48 6.91
C GLU A 86 -9.82 -10.67 7.26
N PRO A 87 -10.20 -11.65 8.11
CA PRO A 87 -11.56 -11.74 8.64
C PRO A 87 -12.06 -10.43 9.28
N GLU A 88 -11.24 -9.80 10.12
CA GLU A 88 -11.57 -8.55 10.80
C GLU A 88 -11.71 -7.38 9.82
N ARG A 89 -10.79 -7.25 8.84
CA ARG A 89 -10.92 -6.24 7.78
C ARG A 89 -12.20 -6.43 6.96
N GLU A 90 -12.56 -7.67 6.63
CA GLU A 90 -13.79 -7.94 5.89
C GLU A 90 -15.02 -7.60 6.73
N ALA A 91 -15.06 -7.97 8.00
CA ALA A 91 -16.14 -7.61 8.91
C ALA A 91 -16.28 -6.08 9.05
N LEU A 92 -15.16 -5.34 9.10
CA LEU A 92 -15.17 -3.87 9.13
C LEU A 92 -15.73 -3.29 7.83
N ARG A 93 -15.30 -3.80 6.66
CA ARG A 93 -15.82 -3.39 5.35
C ARG A 93 -17.33 -3.61 5.24
N GLN A 94 -17.83 -4.74 5.72
CA GLN A 94 -19.25 -5.09 5.70
C GLN A 94 -20.07 -4.25 6.67
N ARG A 95 -19.62 -4.10 7.93
CA ARG A 95 -20.29 -3.32 8.98
C ARG A 95 -20.53 -1.89 8.55
N TYR A 96 -19.51 -1.26 7.96
CA TYR A 96 -19.55 0.15 7.57
C TYR A 96 -19.86 0.40 6.09
N ARG A 97 -20.08 -0.67 5.31
CA ARG A 97 -20.37 -0.61 3.87
C ARG A 97 -19.40 0.33 3.13
N LEU A 98 -18.11 0.15 3.40
CA LEU A 98 -17.09 1.07 2.92
C LEU A 98 -17.17 1.21 1.39
N PRO A 99 -17.19 2.45 0.86
CA PRO A 99 -17.28 2.68 -0.58
C PRO A 99 -15.97 2.27 -1.28
N GLY A 100 -16.00 2.26 -2.62
CA GLY A 100 -14.97 1.64 -3.47
C GLY A 100 -13.52 1.91 -3.08
N ASP A 101 -13.13 3.17 -2.91
CA ASP A 101 -11.73 3.55 -2.66
C ASP A 101 -11.18 3.11 -1.29
N PRO A 102 -11.86 3.40 -0.16
CA PRO A 102 -11.48 2.86 1.15
C PRO A 102 -11.48 1.33 1.19
N ALA A 103 -12.52 0.67 0.67
CA ALA A 103 -12.60 -0.79 0.66
C ALA A 103 -11.48 -1.43 -0.18
N ARG A 104 -11.13 -0.82 -1.31
CA ARG A 104 -9.98 -1.23 -2.12
C ARG A 104 -8.67 -1.05 -1.37
N LEU A 105 -8.47 0.09 -0.70
CA LEU A 105 -7.25 0.33 0.08
C LEU A 105 -7.04 -0.75 1.13
N LEU A 106 -8.08 -1.09 1.91
CA LEU A 106 -7.96 -2.10 2.96
C LEU A 106 -7.61 -3.49 2.40
N ARG A 107 -8.13 -3.85 1.23
CA ARG A 107 -7.75 -5.11 0.54
C ARG A 107 -6.29 -5.11 0.08
N GLU A 108 -5.84 -4.00 -0.50
CA GLU A 108 -4.46 -3.83 -0.95
C GLU A 108 -3.48 -3.88 0.24
N VAL A 109 -3.79 -3.18 1.34
CA VAL A 109 -3.01 -3.22 2.58
C VAL A 109 -2.95 -4.64 3.15
N GLY A 110 -4.08 -5.36 3.22
CA GLY A 110 -4.11 -6.74 3.69
C GLY A 110 -3.23 -7.67 2.84
N SER A 111 -3.29 -7.51 1.52
CA SER A 111 -2.49 -8.29 0.57
C SER A 111 -0.99 -7.98 0.70
N LEU A 112 -0.61 -6.70 0.85
CA LEU A 112 0.77 -6.30 1.09
C LEU A 112 1.29 -6.75 2.46
N LYS A 113 0.47 -6.69 3.51
CA LYS A 113 0.80 -7.23 4.84
C LYS A 113 1.11 -8.73 4.79
N ALA A 114 0.48 -9.48 3.89
CA ALA A 114 0.80 -10.89 3.64
C ALA A 114 2.14 -11.07 2.88
N LEU A 115 2.56 -10.09 2.09
CA LEU A 115 3.85 -10.09 1.36
C LEU A 115 5.03 -9.65 2.22
N ARG A 116 4.83 -9.16 3.45
CA ARG A 116 5.89 -8.59 4.31
C ARG A 116 7.11 -9.49 4.48
N ALA A 117 6.90 -10.81 4.59
CA ALA A 117 7.99 -11.77 4.75
C ALA A 117 8.86 -11.84 3.49
N ALA A 118 8.24 -11.81 2.30
CA ALA A 118 8.97 -11.79 1.03
C ALA A 118 9.66 -10.43 0.80
N LEU A 119 9.01 -9.32 1.17
CA LEU A 119 9.58 -7.97 1.06
C LEU A 119 10.75 -7.74 2.04
N GLY A 120 10.75 -8.45 3.17
CA GLY A 120 11.83 -8.45 4.16
C GLY A 120 12.99 -9.39 3.82
N ASP A 121 12.99 -10.04 2.66
CA ASP A 121 14.12 -10.85 2.20
C ASP A 121 15.22 -9.94 1.62
N PRO A 122 16.42 -9.89 2.22
CA PRO A 122 17.52 -9.05 1.72
C PRO A 122 18.02 -9.50 0.34
N ALA A 123 17.76 -10.74 -0.08
CA ALA A 123 18.13 -11.27 -1.38
C ALA A 123 17.06 -11.03 -2.47
N LEU A 124 15.95 -10.35 -2.15
CA LEU A 124 14.86 -10.10 -3.10
C LEU A 124 15.34 -9.29 -4.33
N PRO A 125 15.29 -9.87 -5.55
CA PRO A 125 15.69 -9.17 -6.77
C PRO A 125 14.78 -7.97 -7.07
N ASN A 126 15.32 -6.98 -7.78
CA ASN A 126 14.57 -5.76 -8.12
C ASN A 126 13.40 -6.07 -9.06
N SER A 127 13.56 -6.97 -10.03
CA SER A 127 12.48 -7.44 -10.90
C SER A 127 11.35 -8.09 -10.11
N ARG A 128 11.69 -8.88 -9.08
CA ARG A 128 10.69 -9.50 -8.21
C ARG A 128 9.99 -8.46 -7.35
N LEU A 129 10.73 -7.53 -6.75
CA LEU A 129 10.19 -6.40 -6.00
C LEU A 129 9.23 -5.54 -6.87
N ASP A 130 9.64 -5.19 -8.09
CA ASP A 130 8.83 -4.42 -9.04
C ASP A 130 7.52 -5.15 -9.37
N SER A 131 7.60 -6.44 -9.72
CA SER A 131 6.41 -7.24 -10.02
C SER A 131 5.48 -7.46 -8.83
N LEU A 132 6.02 -7.57 -7.61
CA LEU A 132 5.22 -7.72 -6.39
C LEU A 132 4.47 -6.43 -6.04
N LEU A 133 5.08 -5.26 -6.24
CA LEU A 133 4.51 -3.98 -5.83
C LEU A 133 3.73 -3.25 -6.93
N ALA A 134 4.05 -3.46 -8.21
CA ALA A 134 3.38 -2.82 -9.36
C ALA A 134 1.84 -2.91 -9.39
N PRO A 135 1.18 -4.00 -8.93
CA PRO A 135 -0.27 -4.07 -8.92
C PRO A 135 -0.96 -3.14 -7.90
N TYR A 136 -0.22 -2.61 -6.93
CA TYR A 136 -0.78 -1.87 -5.79
C TYR A 136 -0.65 -0.37 -5.96
N ARG A 137 -1.59 0.38 -5.38
CA ARG A 137 -1.54 1.84 -5.34
C ARG A 137 -0.46 2.31 -4.37
N VAL A 138 0.10 3.49 -4.65
CA VAL A 138 1.12 4.12 -3.78
C VAL A 138 0.59 4.27 -2.37
N GLU A 139 -0.67 4.67 -2.21
CA GLU A 139 -1.28 4.85 -0.90
C GLU A 139 -1.23 3.57 -0.05
N ALA A 140 -1.50 2.40 -0.63
CA ALA A 140 -1.44 1.12 0.09
C ALA A 140 0.00 0.75 0.47
N ILE A 141 0.93 0.98 -0.46
CA ILE A 141 2.36 0.74 -0.24
C ILE A 141 2.89 1.65 0.87
N THR A 142 2.50 2.92 0.88
CA THR A 142 2.91 3.89 1.91
C THR A 142 2.36 3.52 3.29
N VAL A 143 1.12 3.03 3.39
CA VAL A 143 0.59 2.51 4.68
C VAL A 143 1.50 1.42 5.24
N VAL A 144 1.89 0.45 4.42
CA VAL A 144 2.77 -0.66 4.83
C VAL A 144 4.17 -0.14 5.14
N GLN A 145 4.69 0.78 4.34
CA GLN A 145 5.99 1.42 4.58
C GLN A 145 6.03 2.07 5.96
N ILE A 146 5.01 2.85 6.33
CA ILE A 146 4.92 3.54 7.62
C ILE A 146 4.73 2.53 8.76
N ALA A 147 3.90 1.51 8.54
CA ALA A 147 3.59 0.53 9.58
C ALA A 147 4.77 -0.39 9.91
N GLU A 148 5.61 -0.70 8.93
CA GLU A 148 6.74 -1.64 9.01
C GLU A 148 8.12 -0.92 9.09
N GLN A 149 8.15 0.35 9.51
CA GLN A 149 9.39 1.15 9.59
C GLN A 149 10.51 0.53 10.44
N GLU A 150 10.21 -0.38 11.37
CA GLU A 150 11.22 -1.07 12.19
C GLU A 150 11.93 -2.21 11.46
N ASN A 151 11.39 -2.64 10.32
CA ASN A 151 12.03 -3.61 9.46
C ASN A 151 12.82 -2.88 8.37
N ASP A 152 14.10 -2.57 8.66
CA ASP A 152 14.98 -1.82 7.76
C ASP A 152 15.08 -2.43 6.36
N VAL A 153 15.04 -3.77 6.25
CA VAL A 153 15.11 -4.48 4.96
C VAL A 153 13.85 -4.22 4.15
N LEU A 154 12.68 -4.41 4.76
CA LEU A 154 11.39 -4.18 4.11
C LEU A 154 11.21 -2.69 3.77
N ALA A 155 11.48 -1.79 4.72
CA ALA A 155 11.39 -0.35 4.53
C ALA A 155 12.32 0.12 3.40
N GLY A 156 13.55 -0.41 3.35
CA GLY A 156 14.51 -0.18 2.29
C GLY A 156 14.05 -0.72 0.93
N ALA A 157 13.42 -1.90 0.89
CA ALA A 157 12.83 -2.46 -0.33
C ALA A 157 11.70 -1.58 -0.87
N ILE A 158 10.75 -1.15 -0.01
CA ILE A 158 9.67 -0.26 -0.42
C ILE A 158 10.22 1.10 -0.89
N SER A 159 11.18 1.68 -0.17
CA SER A 159 11.82 2.94 -0.56
C SER A 159 12.51 2.82 -1.93
N ARG A 160 13.25 1.72 -2.16
CA ARG A 160 13.88 1.43 -3.46
C ARG A 160 12.85 1.30 -4.57
N TYR A 161 11.72 0.63 -4.32
CA TYR A 161 10.65 0.54 -5.29
C TYR A 161 10.06 1.91 -5.63
N LEU A 162 9.65 2.70 -4.63
CA LEU A 162 8.98 3.99 -4.84
C LEU A 162 9.88 5.03 -5.52
N ASN A 163 11.17 5.05 -5.18
CA ASN A 163 12.10 6.10 -5.61
C ASN A 163 12.96 5.72 -6.82
N VAL A 164 13.17 4.43 -7.09
CA VAL A 164 14.06 3.97 -8.16
C VAL A 164 13.29 3.16 -9.21
N LEU A 165 12.63 2.07 -8.81
CA LEU A 165 12.03 1.14 -9.77
C LEU A 165 10.75 1.71 -10.40
N ARG A 166 9.81 2.20 -9.60
CA ARG A 166 8.53 2.74 -10.08
C ARG A 166 8.68 3.91 -11.06
N PRO A 167 9.56 4.91 -10.85
CA PRO A 167 9.76 5.99 -11.82
C PRO A 167 10.65 5.61 -13.02
N LEU A 168 11.28 4.43 -13.01
CA LEU A 168 12.15 3.98 -14.09
C LEU A 168 11.37 3.87 -15.41
N ALA A 169 11.71 4.72 -16.38
CA ALA A 169 11.07 4.71 -17.69
C ALA A 169 11.46 3.44 -18.48
N PRO A 170 10.51 2.73 -19.11
CA PRO A 170 10.82 1.60 -19.97
C PRO A 170 11.75 1.99 -21.11
N LEU A 171 12.79 1.19 -21.38
CA LEU A 171 13.72 1.41 -22.49
C LEU A 171 13.07 1.21 -23.87
N LEU A 172 12.10 0.30 -23.93
CA LEU A 172 11.31 -0.02 -25.11
C LEU A 172 9.82 0.01 -24.78
N ASN A 173 9.02 0.34 -25.78
CA ASN A 173 7.57 0.27 -25.72
C ASN A 173 7.01 -0.71 -26.76
N GLY A 174 5.68 -0.92 -26.76
CA GLY A 174 5.03 -1.84 -27.68
C GLY A 174 5.27 -1.52 -29.16
N ARG A 175 5.36 -0.24 -29.54
CA ARG A 175 5.62 0.15 -30.95
C ARG A 175 7.01 -0.27 -31.39
N ASP A 176 8.00 -0.17 -30.50
CA ASP A 176 9.36 -0.60 -30.78
C ASP A 176 9.39 -2.11 -31.11
N LEU A 177 8.68 -2.92 -30.30
CA LEU A 177 8.60 -4.36 -30.51
C LEU A 177 7.86 -4.74 -31.79
N LEU A 178 6.77 -4.04 -32.12
CA LEU A 178 6.07 -4.23 -33.39
C LEU A 178 6.97 -3.91 -34.59
N GLY A 179 7.78 -2.84 -34.49
CA GLY A 179 8.77 -2.47 -35.50
C GLY A 179 9.90 -3.50 -35.67
N LEU A 180 10.21 -4.28 -34.62
CA LEU A 180 11.14 -5.40 -34.70
C LEU A 180 10.54 -6.67 -35.33
N GLY A 181 9.23 -6.68 -35.60
CA GLY A 181 8.53 -7.82 -36.21
C GLY A 181 7.79 -8.73 -35.22
N VAL A 182 7.68 -8.34 -33.93
CA VAL A 182 6.83 -9.06 -32.98
C VAL A 182 5.37 -8.92 -33.41
N ARG A 183 4.65 -10.04 -33.58
CA ARG A 183 3.22 -9.95 -33.95
C ARG A 183 2.40 -9.32 -32.82
N PRO A 184 1.39 -8.50 -33.13
CA PRO A 184 0.48 -7.96 -32.12
C PRO A 184 -0.19 -9.08 -31.31
N GLY A 185 -0.25 -8.93 -29.98
CA GLY A 185 -0.90 -9.89 -29.09
C GLY A 185 -0.25 -9.99 -27.70
N PRO A 186 -0.65 -10.98 -26.87
CA PRO A 186 -0.15 -11.17 -25.51
C PRO A 186 1.38 -11.29 -25.41
N GLN A 187 2.02 -11.82 -26.44
CA GLN A 187 3.48 -11.92 -26.56
C GLN A 187 4.21 -10.58 -26.48
N VAL A 188 3.60 -9.48 -26.95
CA VAL A 188 4.18 -8.12 -26.81
C VAL A 188 4.26 -7.76 -25.32
N GLY A 189 3.18 -8.00 -24.58
CA GLY A 189 3.15 -7.75 -23.13
C GLY A 189 4.13 -8.63 -22.37
N ALA A 190 4.22 -9.91 -22.73
CA ALA A 190 5.18 -10.83 -22.12
C ALA A 190 6.64 -10.38 -22.34
N LEU A 191 6.98 -9.95 -23.55
CA LEU A 191 8.32 -9.46 -23.87
C LEU A 191 8.62 -8.12 -23.17
N LEU A 192 7.65 -7.20 -23.11
CA LEU A 192 7.80 -5.96 -22.33
C LEU A 192 8.03 -6.24 -20.84
N ALA A 193 7.34 -7.24 -20.26
CA ALA A 193 7.55 -7.64 -18.88
C ALA A 193 8.95 -8.22 -18.64
N GLN A 194 9.47 -9.02 -19.57
CA GLN A 194 10.85 -9.54 -19.51
C GLN A 194 11.88 -8.43 -19.61
N LEU A 195 11.70 -7.50 -20.55
CA LEU A 195 12.58 -6.33 -20.70
C LEU A 195 12.54 -5.44 -19.45
N ARG A 196 11.35 -5.24 -18.86
CA ARG A 196 11.17 -4.51 -17.61
C ARG A 196 11.92 -5.18 -16.45
N ALA A 197 11.82 -6.51 -16.33
CA ALA A 197 12.54 -7.28 -15.32
C ALA A 197 14.06 -7.15 -15.49
N ALA A 198 14.57 -7.35 -16.72
CA ALA A 198 15.98 -7.18 -17.03
C ALA A 198 16.48 -5.76 -16.72
N GLN A 199 15.68 -4.75 -17.01
CA GLN A 199 16.01 -3.36 -16.71
C GLN A 199 16.02 -3.09 -15.19
N ALA A 200 15.04 -3.60 -14.46
CA ALA A 200 14.96 -3.45 -13.00
C ALA A 200 16.17 -4.09 -12.29
N ASP A 201 16.65 -5.23 -12.80
CA ASP A 201 17.84 -5.92 -12.28
C ASP A 201 19.17 -5.35 -12.83
N GLY A 202 19.13 -4.33 -13.70
CA GLY A 202 20.32 -3.72 -14.28
C GLY A 202 21.03 -4.56 -15.34
N VAL A 203 20.39 -5.63 -15.84
CA VAL A 203 20.92 -6.47 -16.93
C VAL A 203 20.94 -5.70 -18.25
N VAL A 204 19.99 -4.78 -18.43
CA VAL A 204 19.97 -3.82 -19.55
C VAL A 204 19.77 -2.42 -19.00
N THR A 205 20.56 -1.48 -19.47
CA THR A 205 20.55 -0.08 -19.04
C THR A 205 20.35 0.89 -20.19
N THR A 206 20.58 0.42 -21.42
CA THR A 206 20.43 1.23 -22.64
C THR A 206 19.37 0.66 -23.59
N ARG A 207 18.86 1.53 -24.45
CA ARG A 207 17.91 1.14 -25.49
C ARG A 207 18.49 0.09 -26.44
N ASP A 208 19.76 0.20 -26.80
CA ASP A 208 20.42 -0.75 -27.71
C ASP A 208 20.55 -2.14 -27.08
N GLU A 209 20.96 -2.23 -25.81
CA GLU A 209 20.97 -3.48 -25.05
C GLU A 209 19.57 -4.12 -24.97
N ALA A 210 18.53 -3.31 -24.75
CA ALA A 210 17.16 -3.79 -24.73
C ALA A 210 16.70 -4.30 -26.10
N LEU A 211 17.12 -3.67 -27.21
CA LEU A 211 16.82 -4.14 -28.58
C LEU A 211 17.51 -5.47 -28.87
N GLU A 212 18.77 -5.63 -28.47
CA GLU A 212 19.50 -6.89 -28.61
C GLU A 212 18.85 -8.02 -27.81
N LEU A 213 18.47 -7.74 -26.56
CA LEU A 213 17.78 -8.70 -25.71
C LEU A 213 16.42 -9.10 -26.32
N ALA A 214 15.66 -8.14 -26.83
CA ALA A 214 14.39 -8.40 -27.51
C ALA A 214 14.57 -9.33 -28.71
N ARG A 215 15.60 -9.09 -29.56
CA ARG A 215 15.90 -9.95 -30.71
C ARG A 215 16.28 -11.37 -30.30
N LYS A 216 17.05 -11.54 -29.21
CA LYS A 216 17.43 -12.86 -28.67
C LYS A 216 16.21 -13.67 -28.21
N HIS A 217 15.19 -13.02 -27.67
CA HIS A 217 13.94 -13.68 -27.24
C HIS A 217 12.99 -14.02 -28.40
N MET A 218 13.24 -13.51 -29.60
CA MET A 218 12.44 -13.79 -30.80
C MET A 218 12.98 -14.94 -31.65
N ALA A 219 14.25 -15.35 -31.42
CA ALA A 219 14.91 -16.47 -32.10
C ALA A 219 14.54 -17.79 -31.44
#